data_AF-A0A7X9WS11-F1
#
_entry.id   AF-A0A7X9WS11-F1
#
_cell.length_a   1.000
_cell.length_b   1.000
_cell.length_c   1.000
_cell.angle_alpha   90.00
_cell.angle_beta   90.00
_cell.angle_gamma   90.00
#
_symmetry.space_group_name_H-M   'P 1'
#
loop_
_entity.id
_entity.type
_entity.pdbx_description
1 polymer ?
#
loop_
_entity_poly.entity_id
_entity_poly.type
_entity_poly.pdbx_seq_one_letter_code
_entity_poly.pdbx_strand_id
1 'polypeptide(L)'
;MSGDDAQTAWAELWQELYHQGDVGEASYAAVPLLAGALEARGVADWNTYAIAATIEGARQKPHNPSVPDWLLDDYDEAWRKLQTLAITELPVATAAELIDSIIAVLAFGKGRASLGQMAMLGDDERKELLEGSGWN
;
A
#
# COMPACT_ATOMS: atom_id res chain seq x y z
N MET A 1 22.82 4.23 7.25
CA MET A 1 22.41 4.38 5.84
C MET A 1 22.15 5.85 5.60
N SER A 2 22.69 6.38 4.52
CA SER A 2 22.41 7.76 4.10
C SER A 2 20.96 7.83 3.58
N GLY A 3 20.37 9.02 3.51
CA GLY A 3 19.01 9.18 2.94
C GLY A 3 18.89 8.65 1.51
N ASP A 4 19.95 8.83 0.71
CA ASP A 4 20.02 8.36 -0.67
C ASP A 4 20.01 6.82 -0.78
N ASP A 5 20.69 6.12 0.13
CA ASP A 5 20.74 4.65 0.13
C ASP A 5 19.34 4.04 0.38
N ALA A 6 18.53 4.67 1.24
CA ALA A 6 17.18 4.22 1.54
C ALA A 6 16.23 4.47 0.36
N GLN A 7 16.37 5.61 -0.32
CA GLN A 7 15.55 5.93 -1.48
C GLN A 7 15.84 4.98 -2.65
N THR A 8 17.11 4.62 -2.88
CA THR A 8 17.48 3.62 -3.88
C THR A 8 16.90 2.25 -3.55
N ALA A 9 17.01 1.80 -2.29
CA ALA A 9 16.44 0.51 -1.88
C ALA A 9 14.92 0.45 -2.08
N TRP A 10 14.20 1.54 -1.79
CA TRP A 10 12.77 1.61 -2.07
C TRP A 10 12.48 1.58 -3.57
N ALA A 11 13.24 2.31 -4.38
CA ALA A 11 13.06 2.30 -5.84
C ALA A 11 13.27 0.91 -6.44
N GLU A 12 14.29 0.17 -6.00
CA GLU A 12 14.52 -1.22 -6.39
C GLU A 12 13.35 -2.12 -5.99
N LEU A 13 12.87 -1.98 -4.75
CA LEU A 13 11.76 -2.78 -4.25
C LEU A 13 10.45 -2.50 -5.00
N TRP A 14 10.20 -1.24 -5.37
CA TRP A 14 9.07 -0.86 -6.23
C TRP A 14 9.13 -1.50 -7.61
N GLN A 15 10.32 -1.54 -8.24
CA GLN A 15 10.49 -2.24 -9.51
C GLN A 15 10.18 -3.72 -9.32
N GLU A 16 10.90 -4.41 -8.43
CA GLU A 16 10.81 -5.87 -8.30
C GLU A 16 9.41 -6.36 -7.90
N LEU A 17 8.70 -5.65 -7.03
CA LEU A 17 7.41 -6.11 -6.50
C LEU A 17 6.21 -5.65 -7.33
N TYR A 18 6.36 -4.64 -8.17
CA TYR A 18 5.28 -4.08 -8.97
C TYR A 18 5.77 -3.65 -10.36
N HIS A 19 5.66 -4.57 -11.32
CA HIS A 19 5.98 -4.29 -12.71
C HIS A 19 4.70 -4.06 -13.51
N GLN A 20 4.38 -2.79 -13.80
CA GLN A 20 3.31 -2.38 -14.73
C GLN A 20 1.90 -2.91 -14.39
N GLY A 21 1.59 -3.14 -13.11
CA GLY A 21 0.29 -3.70 -12.72
C GLY A 21 0.31 -5.19 -12.42
N ASP A 22 1.45 -5.85 -12.66
CA ASP A 22 1.63 -7.27 -12.38
C ASP A 22 2.20 -7.47 -10.98
N VAL A 23 1.58 -8.41 -10.27
CA VAL A 23 2.01 -8.87 -8.95
C VAL A 23 1.95 -10.38 -8.91
N GLY A 24 2.74 -10.98 -8.02
CA GLY A 24 2.75 -12.42 -7.85
C GLY A 24 3.21 -12.84 -6.47
N GLU A 25 3.65 -14.10 -6.37
CA GLU A 25 4.08 -14.70 -5.12
C GLU A 25 5.10 -13.86 -4.35
N ALA A 26 6.13 -13.32 -5.02
CA ALA A 26 7.12 -12.47 -4.39
C ALA A 26 6.53 -11.16 -3.84
N SER A 27 5.62 -10.52 -4.60
CA SER A 27 4.88 -9.33 -4.15
C SER A 27 4.08 -9.65 -2.89
N TYR A 28 3.35 -10.77 -2.86
CA TYR A 28 2.55 -11.15 -1.69
C TYR A 28 3.42 -11.49 -0.49
N ALA A 29 4.53 -12.19 -0.69
CA ALA A 29 5.47 -12.57 0.37
C ALA A 29 6.17 -11.34 0.99
N ALA A 30 6.26 -10.24 0.25
CA ALA A 30 6.82 -9.00 0.77
C ALA A 30 5.89 -8.29 1.78
N VAL A 31 4.56 -8.45 1.69
CA VAL A 31 3.62 -7.72 2.56
C VAL A 31 3.80 -8.06 4.05
N PRO A 32 3.92 -9.34 4.47
CA PRO A 32 4.27 -9.69 5.85
C PRO A 32 5.62 -9.11 6.31
N LEU A 33 6.64 -9.12 5.44
CA LEU A 33 7.96 -8.58 5.75
C LEU A 33 7.92 -7.06 5.96
N LEU A 34 7.17 -6.34 5.11
CA LEU A 34 6.95 -4.90 5.23
C LEU A 34 6.23 -4.54 6.54
N ALA A 35 5.18 -5.28 6.89
CA ALA A 35 4.44 -5.07 8.13
C ALA A 35 5.33 -5.31 9.37
N GLY A 36 6.13 -6.37 9.37
CA GLY A 36 7.08 -6.65 10.45
C GLY A 36 8.20 -5.61 10.55
N ALA A 37 8.73 -5.15 9.42
CA ALA A 37 9.78 -4.13 9.39
C ALA A 37 9.28 -2.78 9.89
N LEU A 38 8.06 -2.39 9.54
CA LEU A 38 7.43 -1.15 10.04
C LEU A 38 7.23 -1.20 11.55
N GLU A 39 6.68 -2.31 12.07
CA GLU A 39 6.50 -2.52 13.51
C GLU A 39 7.84 -2.43 14.26
N ALA A 40 8.88 -3.10 13.73
CA ALA A 40 10.21 -3.08 14.34
C ALA A 40 10.87 -1.69 14.30
N ARG A 41 10.65 -0.92 13.22
CA ARG A 41 11.19 0.44 13.08
C ARG A 41 10.46 1.45 13.99
N GLY A 42 9.16 1.27 14.20
CA GLY A 42 8.34 2.12 15.07
C GLY A 42 8.13 3.56 14.59
N VAL A 43 8.57 3.90 13.38
CA VAL A 43 8.41 5.22 12.75
C VAL A 43 7.74 5.00 11.42
N ALA A 44 6.63 5.67 11.09
CA ALA A 44 5.98 5.48 9.79
C ALA A 44 6.82 5.99 8.61
N ASP A 45 6.74 5.27 7.49
CA ASP A 45 7.28 5.64 6.18
C ASP A 45 6.17 5.33 5.18
N TRP A 46 5.80 6.32 4.38
CA TRP A 46 4.73 6.20 3.40
C TRP A 46 4.99 5.03 2.45
N ASN A 47 6.25 4.73 2.11
CA ASN A 47 6.60 3.63 1.19
C ASN A 47 6.07 2.28 1.65
N THR A 48 6.09 2.01 2.96
CA THR A 48 5.59 0.73 3.49
C THR A 48 4.10 0.56 3.20
N TYR A 49 3.31 1.61 3.49
CA TYR A 49 1.87 1.59 3.27
C TYR A 49 1.52 1.64 1.78
N ALA A 50 2.23 2.46 1.00
CA ALA A 50 1.99 2.62 -0.43
C ALA A 50 2.27 1.33 -1.21
N ILE A 51 3.39 0.64 -0.94
CA ILE A 51 3.70 -0.62 -1.62
C ILE A 51 2.67 -1.70 -1.28
N ALA A 52 2.32 -1.84 0.01
CA ALA A 52 1.29 -2.78 0.42
C ALA A 52 -0.07 -2.50 -0.26
N ALA A 53 -0.50 -1.23 -0.27
CA ALA A 53 -1.73 -0.82 -0.93
C ALA A 53 -1.71 -1.07 -2.45
N THR A 54 -0.59 -0.79 -3.11
CA THR A 54 -0.43 -1.07 -4.55
C THR A 54 -0.50 -2.57 -4.85
N ILE A 55 0.15 -3.41 -4.04
CA ILE A 55 0.13 -4.86 -4.21
C ILE A 55 -1.30 -5.40 -4.08
N GLU A 56 -2.03 -4.95 -3.06
CA GLU A 56 -3.42 -5.38 -2.84
C GLU A 56 -4.37 -4.87 -3.91
N GLY A 57 -4.20 -3.61 -4.33
CA GLY A 57 -4.95 -3.06 -5.44
C GLY A 57 -4.71 -3.84 -6.75
N ALA A 58 -3.47 -4.25 -7.01
CA ALA A 58 -3.11 -5.06 -8.17
C ALA A 58 -3.62 -6.50 -8.07
N ARG A 59 -3.54 -7.14 -6.90
CA ARG A 59 -4.04 -8.50 -6.64
C ARG A 59 -5.51 -8.68 -7.03
N GLN A 60 -6.31 -7.62 -6.91
CA GLN A 60 -7.73 -7.64 -7.24
C GLN A 60 -8.03 -7.58 -8.75
N LYS A 61 -7.01 -7.35 -9.59
CA LYS A 61 -7.17 -7.38 -11.05
C LYS A 61 -7.27 -8.82 -11.54
N PRO A 62 -8.19 -9.13 -12.48
CA PRO A 62 -8.45 -10.51 -12.91
C PRO A 62 -7.25 -11.27 -13.51
N HIS A 63 -6.24 -10.55 -14.02
CA HIS A 63 -5.08 -11.15 -14.67
C HIS A 63 -3.98 -11.55 -13.68
N ASN A 64 -4.02 -11.03 -12.45
CA ASN A 64 -3.04 -11.37 -11.42
C ASN A 64 -3.45 -12.65 -10.68
N PRO A 65 -2.47 -13.48 -10.27
CA PRO A 65 -2.74 -14.70 -9.53
C PRO A 65 -3.38 -14.39 -8.17
N SER A 66 -4.06 -15.37 -7.59
CA SER A 66 -4.46 -15.30 -6.18
C SER A 66 -3.24 -15.49 -5.27
N VAL A 67 -3.35 -15.03 -4.02
CA VAL A 67 -2.34 -15.35 -2.99
C VAL A 67 -2.29 -16.87 -2.81
N PRO A 68 -1.10 -17.50 -2.85
CA PRO A 68 -0.98 -18.94 -2.63
C PRO A 68 -1.52 -19.36 -1.26
N ASP A 69 -2.18 -20.52 -1.19
CA ASP A 69 -2.82 -21.02 0.05
C ASP A 69 -1.86 -21.09 1.23
N TRP A 70 -0.59 -21.44 0.99
CA TRP A 70 0.45 -21.54 2.03
C TRP A 70 0.86 -20.19 2.62
N LEU A 71 0.57 -19.08 1.92
CA LEU A 71 0.93 -17.71 2.31
C LEU A 71 -0.29 -16.93 2.83
N LEU A 72 -1.50 -17.43 2.60
CA LEU A 72 -2.74 -16.69 2.84
C LEU A 72 -2.89 -16.22 4.28
N ASP A 73 -2.60 -17.09 5.26
CA ASP A 73 -2.72 -16.76 6.69
C ASP A 73 -1.75 -15.63 7.10
N ASP A 74 -0.50 -15.71 6.66
CA ASP A 74 0.52 -14.69 6.92
C ASP A 74 0.17 -13.36 6.25
N TYR A 75 -0.36 -13.42 5.03
CA TYR A 75 -0.80 -12.24 4.29
C TYR A 75 -1.98 -11.55 4.99
N ASP A 76 -2.98 -12.30 5.45
CA ASP A 76 -4.13 -11.78 6.18
C ASP A 76 -3.75 -11.23 7.56
N GLU A 77 -2.80 -11.86 8.25
CA GLU A 77 -2.23 -11.32 9.48
C GLU A 77 -1.49 -9.99 9.23
N ALA A 78 -0.70 -9.92 8.17
CA ALA A 78 0.01 -8.71 7.78
C ALA A 78 -0.97 -7.55 7.52
N TRP A 79 -2.08 -7.80 6.84
CA TRP A 79 -3.11 -6.79 6.60
C TRP A 79 -3.81 -6.32 7.88
N ARG A 80 -4.05 -7.20 8.86
CA ARG A 80 -4.57 -6.80 10.18
C ARG A 80 -3.57 -5.94 10.94
N LYS A 81 -2.28 -6.29 10.86
CA LYS A 81 -1.19 -5.52 11.47
C LYS A 81 -1.06 -4.13 10.84
N LEU A 82 -1.01 -4.05 9.50
CA LEU A 82 -0.94 -2.80 8.75
C LEU A 82 -2.12 -1.88 9.09
N GLN A 83 -3.35 -2.40 9.17
CA GLN A 83 -4.51 -1.60 9.60
C GLN A 83 -4.35 -1.04 11.01
N THR A 84 -3.82 -1.82 11.95
CA THR A 84 -3.62 -1.40 13.34
C THR A 84 -2.59 -0.27 13.44
N LEU A 85 -1.47 -0.42 12.73
CA LEU A 85 -0.41 0.59 12.64
C LEU A 85 -0.93 1.87 11.95
N ALA A 86 -1.66 1.71 10.84
CA ALA A 86 -2.26 2.82 10.09
C ALA A 86 -3.24 3.66 10.94
N ILE A 87 -4.12 3.01 11.72
CA ILE A 87 -5.04 3.73 12.64
C ILE A 87 -4.28 4.51 13.72
N THR A 88 -3.17 3.94 14.19
CA THR A 88 -2.33 4.55 15.23
C THR A 88 -1.57 5.76 14.70
N GLU A 89 -1.10 5.70 13.46
CA GLU A 89 -0.31 6.74 12.82
C GLU A 89 -1.15 7.91 12.28
N LEU A 90 -2.36 7.63 11.77
CA LEU A 90 -3.21 8.61 11.09
C LEU A 90 -3.38 9.96 11.85
N PRO A 91 -3.61 9.99 13.18
CA PRO A 91 -3.83 11.25 13.90
C PRO A 91 -2.64 12.21 13.91
N VAL A 92 -1.41 11.70 13.68
CA VAL A 92 -0.18 12.50 13.73
C VAL A 92 0.47 12.67 12.34
N ALA A 93 -0.04 12.00 11.31
CA ALA A 93 0.45 12.10 9.95
C ALA A 93 0.19 13.50 9.37
N THR A 94 1.22 14.09 8.73
CA THR A 94 1.15 15.43 8.12
C THR A 94 1.53 15.46 6.65
N ALA A 95 2.35 14.51 6.19
CA ALA A 95 2.72 14.36 4.78
C ALA A 95 1.55 13.74 3.99
N ALA A 96 1.23 14.32 2.83
CA ALA A 96 0.10 13.89 2.00
C ALA A 96 0.25 12.43 1.57
N GLU A 97 1.45 12.02 1.15
CA GLU A 97 1.77 10.66 0.71
C GLU A 97 1.52 9.64 1.82
N LEU A 98 1.86 9.99 3.06
CA LEU A 98 1.61 9.13 4.21
C LEU A 98 0.12 9.02 4.52
N ILE A 99 -0.60 10.14 4.53
CA ILE A 99 -2.05 10.18 4.78
C ILE A 99 -2.79 9.36 3.72
N ASP A 100 -2.50 9.59 2.44
CA ASP A 100 -3.11 8.90 1.30
C ASP A 100 -2.86 7.39 1.37
N SER A 101 -1.62 6.98 1.65
CA SER A 101 -1.26 5.57 1.77
C SER A 101 -1.91 4.89 2.98
N ILE A 102 -2.03 5.59 4.11
CA ILE A 102 -2.76 5.10 5.30
C ILE A 102 -4.24 4.89 4.95
N ILE A 103 -4.88 5.87 4.31
CA ILE A 103 -6.29 5.79 3.90
C ILE A 103 -6.49 4.60 2.95
N ALA A 104 -5.58 4.41 1.99
CA ALA A 104 -5.62 3.29 1.06
C ALA A 104 -5.58 1.94 1.79
N VAL A 105 -4.63 1.76 2.72
CA VAL A 105 -4.51 0.53 3.52
C VAL A 105 -5.77 0.27 4.34
N LEU A 106 -6.34 1.28 4.98
CA LEU A 106 -7.59 1.13 5.74
C LEU A 106 -8.76 0.77 4.84
N ALA A 107 -8.89 1.40 3.67
CA ALA A 107 -9.94 1.10 2.72
C ALA A 107 -9.84 -0.33 2.18
N PHE A 108 -8.64 -0.77 1.75
CA PHE A 108 -8.42 -2.13 1.29
C PHE A 108 -8.67 -3.16 2.39
N GLY A 109 -8.16 -2.95 3.60
CA GLY A 109 -8.38 -3.83 4.74
C GLY A 109 -9.85 -3.95 5.18
N LYS A 110 -10.71 -3.02 4.77
CA LYS A 110 -12.17 -3.06 4.97
C LYS A 110 -12.95 -3.51 3.73
N GLY A 111 -12.28 -4.03 2.70
CA GLY A 111 -12.90 -4.48 1.46
C GLY A 111 -13.47 -3.34 0.61
N ARG A 112 -13.05 -2.10 0.83
CA ARG A 112 -13.47 -0.91 0.07
C ARG A 112 -12.48 -0.64 -1.06
N ALA A 113 -12.37 -1.59 -1.98
CA ALA A 113 -11.41 -1.57 -3.09
C ALA A 113 -11.37 -0.25 -3.87
N SER A 114 -12.53 0.26 -4.31
CA SER A 114 -12.60 1.50 -5.08
C SER A 114 -12.09 2.72 -4.29
N LEU A 115 -12.38 2.79 -2.99
CA LEU A 115 -11.87 3.86 -2.13
C LEU A 115 -10.35 3.74 -1.95
N GLY A 116 -9.83 2.52 -1.79
CA GLY A 116 -8.39 2.27 -1.72
C GLY A 116 -7.66 2.72 -2.98
N GLN A 117 -8.21 2.39 -4.14
CA GLN A 117 -7.68 2.85 -5.44
C GLN A 117 -7.73 4.38 -5.56
N MET A 118 -8.85 5.01 -5.19
CA MET A 118 -8.98 6.48 -5.24
C MET A 118 -7.96 7.17 -4.32
N ALA A 119 -7.70 6.62 -3.14
CA ALA A 119 -6.70 7.15 -2.21
C ALA A 119 -5.27 7.05 -2.76
N MET A 120 -4.99 6.08 -3.63
CA MET A 120 -3.67 5.90 -4.26
C MET A 120 -3.43 6.77 -5.50
N LEU A 121 -4.46 7.45 -6.01
CA LEU A 121 -4.31 8.40 -7.11
C LEU A 121 -3.57 9.66 -6.66
N GLY A 122 -2.86 10.31 -7.57
CA GLY A 122 -2.27 11.63 -7.32
C GLY A 122 -3.36 12.68 -7.08
N ASP A 123 -3.03 13.76 -6.36
CA ASP A 123 -3.99 14.82 -6.03
C ASP A 123 -4.64 15.45 -7.28
N ASP A 124 -3.85 15.65 -8.34
CA ASP A 124 -4.34 16.21 -9.61
C ASP A 124 -5.25 15.22 -10.36
N GLU A 125 -4.93 13.92 -10.34
CA GLU A 125 -5.79 12.87 -10.92
C GLU A 125 -7.14 12.80 -10.18
N ARG A 126 -7.13 12.92 -8.85
CA ARG A 126 -8.37 12.98 -8.05
C ARG A 126 -9.21 14.21 -8.39
N LYS A 127 -8.59 15.38 -8.56
CA LYS A 127 -9.29 16.61 -8.97
C LYS A 127 -9.90 16.46 -10.36
N GLU A 128 -9.16 15.89 -11.32
CA GLU A 128 -9.67 15.64 -12.68
C GLU A 128 -10.90 14.72 -12.65
N LEU A 129 -10.88 13.66 -11.84
CA LEU A 129 -12.04 12.78 -11.67
C LEU A 129 -13.24 13.49 -11.04
N LEU A 130 -13.02 14.36 -10.04
CA LEU A 130 -14.09 15.14 -9.42
C LEU A 130 -14.70 16.14 -10.42
N GLU A 131 -13.86 16.87 -11.15
CA GLU A 131 -14.25 17.78 -12.24
C GLU A 131 -15.09 17.06 -13.30
N GLY A 132 -14.59 15.92 -13.80
CA GLY A 132 -15.26 15.12 -14.81
C GLY A 132 -16.58 14.49 -14.34
N SER A 133 -16.76 14.30 -13.03
CA SER A 133 -17.98 13.74 -12.44
C SER A 133 -19.08 14.80 -12.20
N GLY A 134 -18.75 16.08 -12.24
CA GLY A 134 -19.67 17.19 -11.94
C GLY A 134 -19.94 17.39 -10.44
N TRP A 135 -19.04 16.95 -9.56
CA TRP A 135 -19.15 17.05 -8.09
C TRP A 135 -18.51 18.32 -7.52
N ASN A 136 -18.17 19.27 -8.40
CA ASN A 136 -17.51 20.53 -8.06
C ASN A 136 -18.49 21.67 -7.77
#